data_AF-K0TES1-F1
#
_entry.id   AF-K0TES1-F1
#
_cell.length_a   1.000
_cell.length_b   1.000
_cell.length_c   1.000
_cell.angle_alpha   90.00
_cell.angle_beta   90.00
_cell.angle_gamma   90.00
#
_symmetry.space_group_name_H-M   'P 1'
#
loop_
_entity.id
_entity.type
_entity.pdbx_description
1 polymer ?
#
loop_
_entity_poly.entity_id
_entity_poly.type
_entity_poly.pdbx_seq_one_letter_code
_entity_poly.pdbx_strand_id
1 'polypeptide(L)'
;MILPFVAIATILHCARADFVYDRFDVSAGLQLNGAATLRECGIVDHDEDPQLREHGNTAALDIFTTTASNSSNTTSYTDGCGRALQLTPPYPSKAGSAYYQSKVPVLTGFETTFTWKITDQSVECTSIVDKAFSTQHDESCVTVGGDGFAFVVHADPQLGKDALGGDGQDLGYGGIVNSIAIEFDTWTNTQPGSDDVFQDHIAIHAAGPLLPNSSTEATALGSWRPHDIADGKTHRAKIQYLPYVEERYFELMTASENLFPYLREGGGRGIGTLAVFVDQGIVEDRPLFAIPINLGVVLDIPDSLAFVGFTGSTGRKWQRHEIIRWEWYESTA
;
A
#
# COMPACT_ATOMS: atom_id res chain seq x y z
N MET A 1 26.93 -29.89 -41.17
CA MET A 1 27.00 -28.42 -41.14
C MET A 1 25.83 -27.97 -40.28
N ILE A 2 26.08 -27.73 -38.99
CA ILE A 2 25.05 -27.41 -37.98
C ILE A 2 25.04 -25.89 -37.84
N LEU A 3 23.91 -25.26 -38.16
CA LEU A 3 23.67 -23.83 -37.91
C LEU A 3 23.41 -23.62 -36.41
N PRO A 4 24.02 -22.63 -35.75
CA PRO A 4 23.67 -22.30 -34.39
C PRO A 4 22.40 -21.45 -34.39
N PHE A 5 21.42 -21.86 -33.58
CA PHE A 5 20.30 -21.02 -33.16
C PHE A 5 20.87 -19.84 -32.36
N VAL A 6 20.74 -18.63 -32.89
CA VAL A 6 20.96 -17.40 -32.15
C VAL A 6 19.70 -17.15 -31.34
N ALA A 7 19.77 -17.35 -30.03
CA ALA A 7 18.76 -16.86 -29.11
C ALA A 7 18.79 -15.33 -29.14
N ILE A 8 17.77 -14.72 -29.73
CA ILE A 8 17.53 -13.29 -29.62
C ILE A 8 16.99 -13.08 -28.21
N ALA A 9 17.87 -12.70 -27.28
CA ALA A 9 17.45 -12.11 -26.03
C ALA A 9 16.81 -10.76 -26.38
N THR A 10 15.48 -10.70 -26.33
CA THR A 10 14.73 -9.45 -26.39
C THR A 10 15.15 -8.62 -25.19
N ILE A 11 16.01 -7.64 -25.42
CA ILE A 11 16.31 -6.59 -24.45
C ILE A 11 15.00 -5.81 -24.30
N LEU A 12 14.31 -6.03 -23.18
CA LEU A 12 13.14 -5.27 -22.79
C LEU A 12 13.55 -3.79 -22.78
N HIS A 13 12.87 -2.99 -23.60
CA HIS A 13 13.10 -1.55 -23.63
C HIS A 13 12.85 -1.00 -22.22
N CYS A 14 13.76 -0.16 -21.74
CA CYS A 14 13.57 0.61 -20.53
C CYS A 14 12.37 1.55 -20.78
N ALA A 15 11.16 1.08 -20.46
CA ALA A 15 9.98 1.92 -20.45
C ALA A 15 10.24 3.04 -19.43
N ARG A 16 10.11 4.29 -19.88
CA ARG A 16 10.20 5.44 -18.99
C ARG A 16 8.93 5.43 -18.15
N ALA A 17 9.04 5.51 -16.82
CA ALA A 17 7.86 5.57 -15.96
C ALA A 17 6.93 6.71 -16.37
N ASP A 18 5.62 6.44 -16.36
CA ASP A 18 4.59 7.42 -16.68
C ASP A 18 4.51 8.48 -15.57
N PHE A 19 4.70 8.06 -14.32
CA PHE A 19 5.02 8.96 -13.23
C PHE A 19 6.02 8.35 -12.25
N VAL A 20 6.83 9.22 -11.65
CA VAL A 20 7.80 8.90 -10.61
C VAL A 20 7.70 9.95 -9.52
N TYR A 21 7.41 9.49 -8.30
CA TYR A 21 7.61 10.23 -7.07
C TYR A 21 8.89 9.67 -6.42
N ASP A 22 10.04 10.22 -6.82
CA ASP A 22 11.34 9.93 -6.20
C ASP A 22 11.48 10.55 -4.81
N ARG A 23 10.71 11.60 -4.59
CA ARG A 23 10.48 12.36 -3.37
C ARG A 23 9.12 13.04 -3.50
N PHE A 24 8.34 13.11 -2.42
CA PHE A 24 7.00 13.70 -2.43
C PHE A 24 6.98 15.21 -2.15
N ASP A 25 8.11 15.91 -2.30
CA ASP A 25 8.21 17.35 -2.05
C ASP A 25 7.52 18.21 -3.12
N VAL A 26 7.36 17.67 -4.32
CA VAL A 26 6.50 18.23 -5.38
C VAL A 26 5.20 17.44 -5.43
N SER A 27 4.25 17.79 -4.55
CA SER A 27 2.93 17.14 -4.42
C SER A 27 2.01 17.31 -5.64
N ALA A 28 2.50 17.78 -6.78
CA ALA A 28 1.69 18.01 -7.96
C ALA A 28 1.14 16.66 -8.44
N GLY A 29 -0.19 16.53 -8.46
CA GLY A 29 -0.87 15.34 -8.94
C GLY A 29 -1.20 14.28 -7.89
N LEU A 30 -1.13 14.58 -6.59
CA LEU A 30 -1.65 13.71 -5.52
C LEU A 30 -2.87 14.30 -4.82
N GLN A 31 -3.90 13.49 -4.64
CA GLN A 31 -5.04 13.77 -3.79
C GLN A 31 -4.84 13.08 -2.44
N LEU A 32 -4.73 13.85 -1.35
CA LEU A 32 -4.60 13.34 0.02
C LEU A 32 -5.94 13.44 0.75
N ASN A 33 -6.31 12.39 1.47
CA ASN A 33 -7.56 12.34 2.23
C ASN A 33 -7.31 11.82 3.66
N GLY A 34 -8.17 12.22 4.60
CA GLY A 34 -8.10 11.78 5.99
C GLY A 34 -6.81 12.22 6.68
N ALA A 35 -6.11 11.27 7.28
CA ALA A 35 -4.86 11.50 8.03
C ALA A 35 -3.60 11.59 7.14
N ALA A 36 -3.73 11.42 5.82
CA ALA A 36 -2.59 11.41 4.92
C ALA A 36 -1.97 12.81 4.78
N THR A 37 -0.64 12.89 4.89
CA THR A 37 0.13 14.14 4.82
C THR A 37 1.48 13.91 4.17
N LEU A 38 2.20 14.99 3.88
CA LEU A 38 3.59 14.93 3.40
C LEU A 38 4.52 15.35 4.52
N ARG A 39 5.53 14.53 4.80
CA ARG A 39 6.42 14.73 5.94
C ARG A 39 7.88 14.77 5.49
N GLU A 40 8.66 15.70 6.04
CA GLU A 40 10.11 15.71 5.83
C GLU A 40 10.75 14.52 6.54
N CYS A 41 11.57 13.72 5.86
CA CYS A 41 12.21 12.60 6.54
C CYS A 41 13.12 13.10 7.67
N GLY A 42 13.20 12.34 8.76
CA GLY A 42 14.26 12.49 9.75
C GLY A 42 14.06 13.59 10.80
N ILE A 43 12.96 14.35 10.75
CA ILE A 43 12.55 15.15 11.91
C ILE A 43 11.98 14.18 12.96
N VAL A 44 12.52 14.20 14.18
CA VAL A 44 11.82 13.64 15.35
C VAL A 44 10.77 14.69 15.73
N ASP A 45 9.50 14.30 15.84
CA ASP A 45 8.44 15.23 16.27
C ASP A 45 8.83 15.83 17.64
N HIS A 46 9.16 17.12 17.64
CA HIS A 46 9.31 17.90 18.87
C HIS A 46 8.02 18.65 19.24
N ASP A 47 7.00 18.61 18.39
CA ASP A 47 5.70 19.25 18.62
C ASP A 47 4.71 18.27 19.26
N GLU A 48 4.97 17.94 20.52
CA GLU A 48 3.92 17.53 21.44
C GLU A 48 3.12 18.76 21.89
N ASP A 49 2.24 19.30 21.03
CA ASP A 49 1.16 20.19 21.49
C ASP A 49 -0.16 19.39 21.59
N PRO A 50 -0.65 19.09 22.80
CA PRO A 50 -1.89 18.35 23.01
C PRO A 50 -3.16 19.08 22.56
N GLN A 51 -3.10 20.33 22.09
CA GLN A 51 -4.30 21.17 21.92
C GLN A 51 -4.92 21.21 20.51
N LEU A 52 -4.33 20.58 19.49
CA LEU A 52 -4.92 20.51 18.13
C LEU A 52 -5.76 19.24 17.88
N ARG A 53 -6.20 18.58 18.95
CA ARG A 53 -6.68 17.19 18.98
C ARG A 53 -8.09 16.88 18.45
N GLU A 54 -8.93 17.83 18.04
CA GLU A 54 -10.37 17.53 17.84
C GLU A 54 -11.01 17.78 16.47
N HIS A 55 -10.30 18.30 15.46
CA HIS A 55 -10.95 18.52 14.16
C HIS A 55 -10.16 17.91 13.00
N GLY A 56 -10.76 16.87 12.40
CA GLY A 56 -10.39 16.38 11.08
C GLY A 56 -10.56 17.50 10.08
N ASN A 57 -9.44 18.13 9.70
CA ASN A 57 -9.42 19.16 8.69
C ASN A 57 -9.09 18.51 7.34
N THR A 58 -10.04 18.56 6.41
CA THR A 58 -9.75 18.53 4.98
C THR A 58 -8.90 19.76 4.65
N ALA A 59 -7.58 19.60 4.63
CA ALA A 59 -6.68 20.66 4.20
C ALA A 59 -6.72 20.75 2.67
N ALA A 60 -7.60 21.59 2.14
CA ALA A 60 -7.29 22.27 0.89
C ALA A 60 -6.12 23.23 1.19
N LEU A 61 -4.97 22.99 0.56
CA LEU A 61 -3.76 23.77 0.82
C LEU A 61 -3.93 25.18 0.23
N ASP A 62 -4.24 26.16 1.08
CA ASP A 62 -4.17 27.57 0.71
C ASP A 62 -2.71 27.96 0.41
N ILE A 63 -2.54 28.61 -0.74
CA ILE A 63 -1.27 29.10 -1.26
C ILE A 63 -0.71 30.16 -0.31
N PHE A 64 0.33 29.82 0.45
CA PHE A 64 1.18 30.82 1.08
C PHE A 64 2.13 31.42 0.03
N THR A 65 1.83 32.65 -0.39
CA THR A 65 2.74 33.52 -1.14
C THR A 65 4.01 33.75 -0.33
N THR A 66 5.15 33.31 -0.84
CA THR A 66 6.46 33.56 -0.24
C THR A 66 6.86 35.03 -0.45
N THR A 67 6.83 35.83 0.60
CA THR A 67 7.69 37.02 0.67
C THR A 67 9.09 36.55 1.01
N ALA A 68 10.02 36.73 0.06
CA ALA A 68 11.43 36.45 0.24
C ALA A 68 11.99 37.30 1.39
N SER A 69 12.33 36.66 2.52
CA SER A 69 13.21 37.26 3.50
C SER A 69 14.64 36.84 3.19
N ASN A 70 15.45 37.82 2.76
CA ASN A 70 16.89 37.68 2.61
C ASN A 70 17.50 37.53 4.02
N SER A 71 17.87 36.31 4.38
CA SER A 71 18.92 36.10 5.37
C SER A 71 19.92 35.07 4.83
N SER A 72 21.08 35.60 4.48
CA SER A 72 22.26 34.85 4.11
C SER A 72 22.79 34.12 5.34
N ASN A 73 22.41 32.85 5.50
CA ASN A 73 23.17 31.91 6.31
C ASN A 73 23.20 30.57 5.55
N THR A 74 24.21 30.44 4.70
CA THR A 74 24.54 29.20 3.99
C THR A 74 25.08 28.17 4.97
N THR A 75 24.17 27.49 5.67
CA THR A 75 24.41 26.11 6.11
C THR A 75 23.86 25.20 5.02
N SER A 76 24.76 24.65 4.23
CA SER A 76 24.50 23.55 3.32
C SER A 76 23.94 22.36 4.10
N TYR A 77 22.61 22.20 4.11
CA TYR A 77 21.95 20.96 4.52
C TYR A 77 22.30 19.89 3.48
N THR A 78 23.32 19.11 3.80
CA THR A 78 23.67 17.87 3.09
C THR A 78 22.93 16.69 3.72
N ASP A 79 21.61 16.74 3.78
CA ASP A 79 20.82 15.56 4.08
C ASP A 79 19.72 15.40 3.02
N GLY A 80 20.05 14.63 1.99
CA GLY A 80 19.24 14.47 0.78
C GLY A 80 17.97 13.65 0.97
N CYS A 81 17.20 13.85 2.05
CA CYS A 81 15.89 13.20 2.16
C CYS A 81 14.79 14.12 1.64
N GLY A 82 14.02 13.62 0.66
CA GLY A 82 12.80 14.27 0.20
C GLY A 82 11.69 14.22 1.25
N ARG A 83 10.48 14.66 0.89
CA ARG A 83 9.30 14.36 1.73
C ARG A 83 8.84 12.93 1.47
N ALA A 84 8.46 12.20 2.51
CA ALA A 84 7.72 10.95 2.41
C ALA A 84 6.21 11.24 2.42
N LEU A 85 5.44 10.36 1.78
CA LEU A 85 4.00 10.33 1.91
C LEU A 85 3.63 9.55 3.16
N GLN A 86 3.15 10.23 4.19
CA GLN A 86 2.64 9.61 5.41
C GLN A 86 1.15 9.30 5.24
N LEU A 87 0.76 8.03 5.32
CA LEU A 87 -0.66 7.63 5.24
C LEU A 87 -1.36 7.80 6.58
N THR A 88 -0.68 7.46 7.69
CA THR A 88 -1.18 7.70 9.06
C THR A 88 -0.07 8.20 9.97
N PRO A 89 -0.39 9.09 10.94
CA PRO A 89 0.48 9.35 12.08
C PRO A 89 0.38 8.21 13.12
N PRO A 90 1.32 8.10 14.08
CA PRO A 90 1.32 7.08 15.11
C PRO A 90 0.33 7.42 16.25
N TYR A 91 -0.95 7.50 15.90
CA TYR A 91 -2.04 7.71 16.86
C TYR A 91 -3.16 6.70 16.61
N PRO A 92 -3.96 6.37 17.64
CA PRO A 92 -5.11 5.49 17.46
C PRO A 92 -6.14 6.03 16.46
N SER A 93 -6.86 5.10 15.82
CA SER A 93 -8.05 5.39 15.01
C SER A 93 -7.82 6.47 13.95
N LYS A 94 -6.82 6.24 13.10
CA LYS A 94 -6.54 7.07 11.93
C LYS A 94 -6.76 6.26 10.67
N ALA A 95 -7.28 6.92 9.65
CA ALA A 95 -7.32 6.41 8.29
C ALA A 95 -6.88 7.53 7.36
N GLY A 96 -6.06 7.20 6.37
CA GLY A 96 -5.65 8.14 5.33
C GLY A 96 -5.51 7.45 3.99
N SER A 97 -5.68 8.22 2.93
CA SER A 97 -5.46 7.75 1.56
C SER A 97 -4.77 8.80 0.71
N ALA A 98 -4.07 8.34 -0.31
CA ALA A 98 -3.35 9.16 -1.26
C ALA A 98 -3.44 8.55 -2.64
N TYR A 99 -4.13 9.23 -3.56
CA TYR A 99 -4.31 8.78 -4.94
C TYR A 99 -3.60 9.67 -5.93
N TYR A 100 -3.11 9.07 -7.02
CA TYR A 100 -2.77 9.84 -8.20
C TYR A 100 -4.04 10.52 -8.74
N GLN A 101 -3.95 11.85 -8.93
CA GLN A 101 -5.12 12.70 -9.16
C GLN A 101 -5.84 12.38 -10.49
N SER A 102 -5.09 11.87 -11.48
CA SER A 102 -5.63 11.39 -12.74
C SER A 102 -5.77 9.88 -12.72
N LYS A 103 -6.82 9.37 -13.38
CA LYS A 103 -6.94 7.93 -13.61
C LYS A 103 -5.88 7.47 -14.61
N VAL A 104 -5.43 6.22 -14.47
CA VAL A 104 -4.44 5.57 -15.34
C VAL A 104 -5.01 4.30 -15.97
N PRO A 105 -4.54 3.91 -17.18
CA PRO A 105 -4.83 2.63 -17.78
C PRO A 105 -4.35 1.46 -16.91
N VAL A 106 -5.25 0.52 -16.62
CA VAL A 106 -4.91 -0.68 -15.82
C VAL A 106 -5.17 -2.00 -16.54
N LEU A 107 -6.01 -2.00 -17.58
CA LEU A 107 -6.40 -3.23 -18.30
C LEU A 107 -5.41 -3.66 -19.40
N THR A 108 -4.42 -2.83 -19.75
CA THR A 108 -3.36 -3.17 -20.72
C THR A 108 -2.15 -3.84 -20.07
N GLY A 109 -2.14 -3.93 -18.74
CA GLY A 109 -0.99 -4.34 -17.96
C GLY A 109 -0.24 -3.14 -17.39
N PHE A 110 0.30 -3.32 -16.20
CA PHE A 110 1.06 -2.29 -15.49
C PHE A 110 2.09 -2.91 -14.56
N GLU A 111 3.06 -2.09 -14.19
CA GLU A 111 3.97 -2.34 -13.09
C GLU A 111 4.00 -1.10 -12.19
N THR A 112 3.78 -1.29 -10.90
CA THR A 112 3.95 -0.24 -9.89
C THR A 112 4.98 -0.71 -8.89
N THR A 113 5.91 0.19 -8.55
CA THR A 113 6.94 -0.10 -7.56
C THR A 113 6.94 0.98 -6.51
N PHE A 114 6.98 0.60 -5.24
CA PHE A 114 7.05 1.54 -4.14
C PHE A 114 7.95 1.05 -3.02
N THR A 115 8.45 2.01 -2.26
CA THR A 115 9.29 1.78 -1.08
C THR A 115 8.56 2.31 0.13
N TRP A 116 8.47 1.51 1.19
CA TRP A 116 7.80 1.92 2.42
C TRP A 116 8.70 1.73 3.63
N LYS A 117 8.28 2.37 4.72
CA LYS A 117 8.82 2.16 6.05
C LYS A 117 7.71 2.36 7.07
N ILE A 118 7.69 1.51 8.09
CA ILE A 118 6.81 1.63 9.25
C ILE A 118 7.65 1.97 10.48
N THR A 119 7.22 2.96 11.25
CA THR A 119 7.91 3.43 12.47
C THR A 119 6.92 3.82 13.55
N ASP A 120 7.42 4.20 14.73
CA ASP A 120 6.62 4.77 15.83
C ASP A 120 5.43 3.89 16.25
N GLN A 121 5.67 2.59 16.32
CA GLN A 121 4.69 1.62 16.75
C GLN A 121 4.35 1.81 18.23
N SER A 122 3.10 1.52 18.58
CA SER A 122 2.69 1.56 19.98
C SER A 122 3.46 0.54 20.82
N VAL A 123 3.63 0.86 22.11
CA VAL A 123 4.33 -0.01 23.08
C VAL A 123 3.33 -0.46 24.14
N GLU A 124 3.30 -1.76 24.41
CA GLU A 124 2.50 -2.34 25.49
C GLU A 124 3.42 -2.95 26.54
N CYS A 125 3.29 -2.46 27.78
CA CYS A 125 4.06 -2.94 28.93
C CYS A 125 3.18 -3.74 29.87
N THR A 126 3.69 -4.87 30.34
CA THR A 126 3.05 -5.72 31.35
C THR A 126 3.93 -5.79 32.58
N SER A 127 3.35 -5.55 33.75
CA SER A 127 4.05 -5.73 35.02
C SER A 127 4.17 -7.21 35.31
N ILE A 128 5.39 -7.71 35.42
CA ILE A 128 5.70 -9.07 35.83
C ILE A 128 6.09 -9.05 37.31
N VAL A 129 5.56 -10.02 38.05
CA VAL A 129 5.99 -10.29 39.42
C VAL A 129 7.12 -11.30 39.35
N ASP A 130 8.23 -11.04 40.05
CA ASP A 130 9.31 -12.00 40.13
C ASP A 130 8.83 -13.35 40.73
N LYS A 131 9.59 -14.42 40.50
CA LYS A 131 9.28 -15.75 41.07
C LYS A 131 9.26 -15.77 42.61
N ALA A 132 9.73 -14.71 43.26
CA ALA A 132 9.76 -14.58 44.71
C ALA A 132 8.50 -13.88 45.27
N PHE A 133 7.52 -13.52 44.41
CA PHE A 133 6.36 -12.70 44.81
C PHE A 133 6.78 -11.43 45.56
N SER A 134 7.95 -10.88 45.21
CA SER A 134 8.45 -9.67 45.83
C SER A 134 7.63 -8.46 45.37
N THR A 135 7.69 -7.37 46.13
CA THR A 135 7.05 -6.10 45.78
C THR A 135 7.81 -5.34 44.68
N GLN A 136 8.85 -5.92 44.07
CA GLN A 136 9.47 -5.37 42.86
C GLN A 136 8.67 -5.86 41.65
N HIS A 137 7.95 -4.93 41.05
CA HIS A 137 7.30 -5.13 39.76
C HIS A 137 8.34 -4.77 38.68
N ASP A 138 8.83 -5.78 37.96
CA ASP A 138 9.56 -5.52 36.71
C ASP A 138 8.52 -5.29 35.60
N GLU A 139 8.85 -4.47 34.61
CA GLU A 139 7.99 -4.25 33.44
C GLU A 139 8.61 -4.89 32.21
N SER A 140 7.82 -5.70 31.50
CA SER A 140 8.18 -6.26 30.21
C SER A 140 7.33 -5.58 29.13
N CYS A 141 7.99 -4.85 28.23
CA CYS A 141 7.35 -4.12 27.14
C CYS A 141 7.55 -4.82 25.79
N VAL A 142 6.51 -4.80 24.96
CA VAL A 142 6.52 -5.26 23.57
C VAL A 142 6.13 -4.10 22.66
N THR A 143 6.85 -3.96 21.54
CA THR A 143 6.50 -2.99 20.49
C THR A 143 5.58 -3.69 19.51
N VAL A 144 4.37 -3.17 19.36
CA VAL A 144 3.36 -3.75 18.47
C VAL A 144 2.58 -2.61 17.81
N GLY A 145 2.59 -2.61 16.48
CA GLY A 145 1.82 -1.66 15.68
C GLY A 145 0.54 -2.27 15.14
N GLY A 146 -0.20 -1.47 14.39
CA GLY A 146 -1.41 -1.87 13.69
C GLY A 146 -2.03 -0.66 12.98
N ASP A 147 -2.87 -0.85 11.98
CA ASP A 147 -3.34 -2.15 11.47
C ASP A 147 -2.61 -2.51 10.16
N GLY A 148 -2.30 -1.52 9.33
CA GLY A 148 -1.46 -1.71 8.15
C GLY A 148 -1.74 -0.68 7.06
N PHE A 149 -1.34 -1.00 5.83
CA PHE A 149 -1.64 -0.19 4.66
C PHE A 149 -1.93 -1.06 3.43
N ALA A 150 -2.45 -0.46 2.36
CA ALA A 150 -2.70 -1.16 1.10
C ALA A 150 -2.33 -0.30 -0.11
N PHE A 151 -1.95 -0.96 -1.20
CA PHE A 151 -2.01 -0.37 -2.54
C PHE A 151 -3.37 -0.69 -3.15
N VAL A 152 -4.07 0.33 -3.65
CA VAL A 152 -5.46 0.21 -4.11
C VAL A 152 -5.58 0.68 -5.55
N VAL A 153 -6.22 -0.15 -6.37
CA VAL A 153 -6.74 0.23 -7.69
C VAL A 153 -8.26 0.25 -7.60
N HIS A 154 -8.89 1.37 -7.93
CA HIS A 154 -10.34 1.47 -7.84
C HIS A 154 -10.96 2.43 -8.85
N ALA A 155 -12.27 2.26 -9.06
CA ALA A 155 -13.09 3.17 -9.85
C ALA A 155 -14.43 3.41 -9.15
N ASP A 156 -14.35 3.71 -7.85
CA ASP A 156 -15.52 4.08 -7.04
C ASP A 156 -16.23 5.29 -7.68
N PRO A 157 -17.49 5.14 -8.12
CA PRO A 157 -18.19 6.19 -8.86
C PRO A 157 -18.67 7.34 -7.96
N GLN A 158 -18.74 7.13 -6.65
CA GLN A 158 -19.22 8.14 -5.70
C GLN A 158 -18.06 8.93 -5.11
N LEU A 159 -17.02 8.21 -4.64
CA LEU A 159 -15.91 8.84 -3.93
C LEU A 159 -14.83 9.37 -4.88
N GLY A 160 -14.61 8.72 -6.03
CA GLY A 160 -13.55 9.10 -6.97
C GLY A 160 -12.19 9.25 -6.29
N LYS A 161 -11.42 10.29 -6.63
CA LYS A 161 -10.10 10.57 -6.03
C LYS A 161 -10.13 10.81 -4.51
N ASP A 162 -11.30 11.08 -3.95
CA ASP A 162 -11.47 11.39 -2.52
C ASP A 162 -11.84 10.12 -1.71
N ALA A 163 -11.71 8.92 -2.31
CA ALA A 163 -12.00 7.65 -1.65
C ALA A 163 -11.17 7.45 -0.37
N LEU A 164 -11.85 7.00 0.69
CA LEU A 164 -11.23 6.65 1.96
C LEU A 164 -12.18 5.69 2.67
N GLY A 165 -11.69 4.51 3.00
CA GLY A 165 -12.37 3.50 3.77
C GLY A 165 -12.25 3.70 5.29
N GLY A 166 -12.66 2.67 6.04
CA GLY A 166 -12.61 2.65 7.49
C GLY A 166 -11.18 2.64 8.08
N ASP A 167 -11.08 2.94 9.38
CA ASP A 167 -9.85 2.80 10.16
C ASP A 167 -9.71 1.38 10.75
N GLY A 168 -8.66 1.16 11.56
CA GLY A 168 -8.39 -0.15 12.16
C GLY A 168 -8.27 -1.23 11.09
N GLN A 169 -8.96 -2.34 11.30
CA GLN A 169 -8.92 -3.50 10.41
C GLN A 169 -9.24 -3.20 8.94
N ASP A 170 -9.91 -2.09 8.61
CA ASP A 170 -10.29 -1.80 7.22
C ASP A 170 -9.12 -1.24 6.38
N LEU A 171 -7.94 -1.00 6.95
CA LEU A 171 -6.70 -0.53 6.28
C LEU A 171 -6.89 0.73 5.41
N GLY A 172 -7.93 1.53 5.68
CA GLY A 172 -8.31 2.68 4.88
C GLY A 172 -8.92 2.35 3.50
N TYR A 173 -9.10 1.08 3.14
CA TYR A 173 -9.77 0.68 1.89
C TYR A 173 -11.11 -0.05 2.10
N GLY A 174 -11.34 -0.62 3.29
CA GLY A 174 -12.59 -1.28 3.63
C GLY A 174 -13.77 -0.33 3.44
N GLY A 175 -14.77 -0.78 2.66
CA GLY A 175 -15.90 0.04 2.24
C GLY A 175 -15.79 0.64 0.83
N ILE A 176 -14.59 0.75 0.25
CA ILE A 176 -14.42 1.26 -1.13
C ILE A 176 -14.96 0.23 -2.12
N VAL A 177 -15.95 0.62 -2.92
CA VAL A 177 -16.54 -0.25 -3.96
C VAL A 177 -15.73 -0.19 -5.25
N ASN A 178 -15.92 -1.17 -6.14
CA ASN A 178 -15.26 -1.21 -7.43
C ASN A 178 -13.73 -1.09 -7.30
N SER A 179 -13.16 -1.92 -6.42
CA SER A 179 -11.77 -1.85 -5.99
C SER A 179 -11.12 -3.22 -5.89
N ILE A 180 -9.80 -3.22 -6.04
CA ILE A 180 -8.90 -4.30 -5.64
C ILE A 180 -7.80 -3.68 -4.76
N ALA A 181 -7.53 -4.33 -3.65
CA ALA A 181 -6.52 -3.92 -2.67
C ALA A 181 -5.46 -5.01 -2.53
N ILE A 182 -4.20 -4.60 -2.53
CA ILE A 182 -3.07 -5.43 -2.13
C ILE A 182 -2.66 -4.90 -0.76
N GLU A 183 -3.01 -5.64 0.28
CA GLU A 183 -2.79 -5.20 1.66
C GLU A 183 -1.45 -5.69 2.21
N PHE A 184 -0.94 -4.92 3.16
CA PHE A 184 0.25 -5.18 3.94
C PHE A 184 -0.19 -5.07 5.41
N ASP A 185 -0.70 -6.18 5.92
CA ASP A 185 -1.29 -6.28 7.25
C ASP A 185 -0.22 -6.59 8.30
N THR A 186 -0.30 -5.86 9.40
CA THR A 186 0.67 -5.90 10.52
C THR A 186 0.00 -6.21 11.85
N TRP A 187 -1.30 -6.52 11.80
CA TRP A 187 -2.11 -6.83 12.94
C TRP A 187 -2.78 -8.18 12.73
N THR A 188 -3.27 -8.76 13.82
CA THR A 188 -4.00 -10.02 13.78
C THR A 188 -5.40 -9.78 14.31
N ASN A 189 -6.36 -9.75 13.40
CA ASN A 189 -7.77 -9.73 13.67
C ASN A 189 -8.22 -11.14 14.07
N THR A 190 -8.70 -11.30 15.31
CA THR A 190 -9.14 -12.61 15.85
C THR A 190 -10.67 -12.76 15.86
N GLN A 191 -11.40 -11.85 15.20
CA GLN A 191 -12.86 -11.88 15.12
C GLN A 191 -13.34 -12.98 14.15
N PRO A 192 -14.54 -13.56 14.35
CA PRO A 192 -15.11 -14.50 13.39
C PRO A 192 -15.20 -13.89 11.97
N GLY A 193 -14.67 -14.59 10.97
CA GLY A 193 -14.62 -14.12 9.57
C GLY A 193 -13.31 -13.41 9.19
N SER A 194 -12.35 -13.27 10.12
CA SER A 194 -10.97 -12.89 9.80
C SER A 194 -10.19 -14.08 9.22
N ASP A 195 -9.34 -13.83 8.23
CA ASP A 195 -8.37 -14.79 7.67
C ASP A 195 -6.93 -14.60 8.18
N ASP A 196 -6.74 -13.72 9.16
CA ASP A 196 -5.43 -13.37 9.69
C ASP A 196 -4.72 -14.50 10.44
N VAL A 197 -3.40 -14.38 10.42
CA VAL A 197 -2.50 -15.17 11.27
C VAL A 197 -1.72 -14.29 12.23
N PHE A 198 -1.12 -14.91 13.25
CA PHE A 198 -0.22 -14.28 14.22
C PHE A 198 1.15 -13.89 13.61
N GLN A 199 1.15 -13.31 12.41
CA GLN A 199 2.30 -12.77 11.70
C GLN A 199 1.84 -11.73 10.68
N ASP A 200 2.62 -10.67 10.51
CA ASP A 200 2.52 -9.75 9.39
C ASP A 200 2.39 -10.50 8.06
N HIS A 201 1.47 -10.07 7.19
CA HIS A 201 1.18 -10.77 5.96
C HIS A 201 0.70 -9.86 4.83
N ILE A 202 0.75 -10.39 3.61
CA ILE A 202 0.35 -9.70 2.40
C ILE A 202 -0.72 -10.52 1.70
N ALA A 203 -1.84 -9.89 1.35
CA ALA A 203 -2.98 -10.51 0.70
C ALA A 203 -3.56 -9.65 -0.44
N ILE A 204 -4.52 -10.20 -1.17
CA ILE A 204 -5.24 -9.51 -2.23
C ILE A 204 -6.74 -9.62 -1.97
N HIS A 205 -7.40 -8.48 -1.92
CA HIS A 205 -8.81 -8.33 -1.55
C HIS A 205 -9.61 -7.66 -2.68
N ALA A 206 -10.74 -8.25 -3.08
CA ALA A 206 -11.72 -7.62 -3.97
C ALA A 206 -13.13 -8.19 -3.79
N ALA A 207 -14.13 -7.29 -3.80
CA ALA A 207 -15.55 -7.64 -3.76
C ALA A 207 -16.29 -7.42 -5.11
N GLY A 208 -15.52 -7.11 -6.16
CA GLY A 208 -16.05 -6.82 -7.49
C GLY A 208 -16.64 -5.40 -7.58
N PRO A 209 -17.39 -5.10 -8.66
CA PRO A 209 -17.70 -3.73 -9.01
C PRO A 209 -18.78 -3.08 -8.13
N LEU A 210 -19.62 -3.88 -7.46
CA LEU A 210 -20.85 -3.39 -6.81
C LEU A 210 -20.84 -3.51 -5.28
N LEU A 211 -19.96 -4.34 -4.72
CA LEU A 211 -19.91 -4.58 -3.29
C LEU A 211 -18.70 -3.87 -2.67
N PRO A 212 -18.81 -3.45 -1.40
CA PRO A 212 -17.69 -2.86 -0.67
C PRO A 212 -16.61 -3.91 -0.46
N ASN A 213 -15.36 -3.52 -0.67
CA ASN A 213 -14.21 -4.35 -0.34
C ASN A 213 -13.98 -4.40 1.19
N SER A 214 -13.29 -5.42 1.67
CA SER A 214 -12.92 -5.58 3.09
C SER A 214 -11.57 -6.28 3.24
N SER A 215 -11.05 -6.37 4.45
CA SER A 215 -9.83 -7.11 4.85
C SER A 215 -10.18 -8.47 5.46
N THR A 216 -11.27 -9.07 5.00
CA THR A 216 -11.78 -10.30 5.59
C THR A 216 -11.83 -11.39 4.53
N GLU A 217 -11.92 -12.63 5.02
CA GLU A 217 -12.01 -13.83 4.19
C GLU A 217 -13.09 -13.76 3.10
N ALA A 218 -14.13 -12.94 3.30
CA ALA A 218 -15.25 -12.75 2.38
C ALA A 218 -14.84 -12.09 1.05
N THR A 219 -13.71 -11.38 1.02
CA THR A 219 -13.20 -10.71 -0.19
C THR A 219 -11.80 -11.15 -0.57
N ALA A 220 -11.18 -12.04 0.22
CA ALA A 220 -9.84 -12.56 -0.04
C ALA A 220 -9.83 -13.35 -1.34
N LEU A 221 -8.91 -13.04 -2.26
CA LEU A 221 -8.81 -13.67 -3.58
C LEU A 221 -7.82 -14.84 -3.63
N GLY A 222 -7.06 -15.05 -2.57
CA GLY A 222 -6.05 -16.10 -2.47
C GLY A 222 -5.51 -16.21 -1.05
N SER A 223 -4.69 -17.22 -0.80
CA SER A 223 -4.01 -17.35 0.49
C SER A 223 -2.94 -16.28 0.61
N TRP A 224 -2.98 -15.51 1.70
CA TRP A 224 -1.94 -14.54 2.07
C TRP A 224 -0.54 -15.19 2.15
N ARG A 225 0.50 -14.35 2.22
CA ARG A 225 1.89 -14.77 2.43
C ARG A 225 2.53 -14.00 3.58
N PRO A 226 3.21 -14.69 4.51
CA PRO A 226 3.87 -14.02 5.62
C PRO A 226 5.06 -13.23 5.10
N HIS A 227 5.27 -12.03 5.64
CA HIS A 227 6.43 -11.20 5.38
C HIS A 227 6.63 -10.24 6.55
N ASP A 228 7.86 -9.97 6.97
CA ASP A 228 8.09 -8.97 8.01
C ASP A 228 7.85 -7.57 7.39
N ILE A 229 6.76 -6.89 7.77
CA ILE A 229 6.31 -5.62 7.15
C ILE A 229 6.64 -4.44 8.05
N ALA A 230 6.49 -4.60 9.36
CA ALA A 230 6.65 -3.56 10.37
C ALA A 230 7.91 -3.77 11.24
N ASP A 231 9.04 -4.17 10.66
CA ASP A 231 10.28 -4.44 11.40
C ASP A 231 11.19 -3.21 11.62
N GLY A 232 10.72 -2.02 11.23
CA GLY A 232 11.45 -0.75 11.30
C GLY A 232 12.46 -0.52 10.17
N LYS A 233 12.65 -1.49 9.27
CA LYS A 233 13.49 -1.35 8.07
C LYS A 233 12.69 -0.79 6.91
N THR A 234 13.43 -0.41 5.86
CA THR A 234 12.87 0.01 4.59
C THR A 234 12.70 -1.20 3.69
N HIS A 235 11.51 -1.36 3.15
CA HIS A 235 11.15 -2.45 2.23
C HIS A 235 10.71 -1.91 0.88
N ARG A 236 10.71 -2.77 -0.13
CA ARG A 236 10.27 -2.42 -1.49
C ARG A 236 9.31 -3.48 -2.02
N ALA A 237 8.24 -3.04 -2.67
CA ALA A 237 7.29 -3.91 -3.35
C ALA A 237 7.17 -3.53 -4.81
N LYS A 238 6.93 -4.53 -5.66
CA LYS A 238 6.54 -4.39 -7.05
C LYS A 238 5.24 -5.16 -7.25
N ILE A 239 4.21 -4.50 -7.77
CA ILE A 239 2.95 -5.14 -8.16
C ILE A 239 2.86 -5.07 -9.67
N GLN A 240 2.62 -6.21 -10.31
CA GLN A 240 2.58 -6.34 -11.75
C GLN A 240 1.27 -7.00 -12.19
N TYR A 241 0.57 -6.36 -13.12
CA TYR A 241 -0.54 -6.99 -13.84
C TYR A 241 -0.11 -7.27 -15.28
N LEU A 242 -0.18 -8.54 -15.67
CA LEU A 242 0.05 -9.00 -17.04
C LEU A 242 -1.32 -9.32 -17.67
N PRO A 243 -1.63 -8.82 -18.89
CA PRO A 243 -2.91 -9.07 -19.55
C PRO A 243 -3.02 -10.49 -20.14
N TYR A 244 -2.19 -11.40 -19.66
CA TYR A 244 -2.12 -12.81 -20.02
C TYR A 244 -1.73 -13.64 -18.81
N VAL A 245 -1.97 -14.95 -18.90
CA VAL A 245 -1.58 -15.93 -17.89
C VAL A 245 -0.08 -16.23 -18.03
N GLU A 246 0.73 -15.87 -17.01
CA GLU A 246 2.18 -16.05 -17.01
C GLU A 246 2.56 -17.39 -16.39
N GLU A 247 2.98 -18.33 -17.25
CA GLU A 247 3.27 -19.71 -16.87
C GLU A 247 4.42 -19.82 -15.86
N ARG A 248 5.38 -18.88 -15.87
CA ARG A 248 6.49 -18.86 -14.90
C ARG A 248 6.03 -18.76 -13.45
N TYR A 249 4.83 -18.22 -13.20
CA TYR A 249 4.31 -18.02 -11.84
C TYR A 249 3.38 -19.13 -11.37
N PHE A 250 3.15 -20.20 -12.14
CA PHE A 250 2.18 -21.26 -11.79
C PHE A 250 2.42 -21.91 -10.43
N GLU A 251 3.66 -22.16 -10.05
CA GLU A 251 3.99 -22.74 -8.75
C GLU A 251 3.76 -21.78 -7.58
N LEU A 252 3.62 -20.49 -7.87
CA LEU A 252 3.42 -19.40 -6.91
C LEU A 252 1.98 -18.89 -6.89
N MET A 253 1.13 -19.44 -7.79
CA MET A 253 -0.25 -19.02 -7.88
C MET A 253 -1.07 -19.50 -6.67
N THR A 254 -1.95 -18.63 -6.21
CA THR A 254 -2.91 -18.92 -5.15
C THR A 254 -4.32 -18.49 -5.57
N ALA A 255 -5.32 -19.06 -4.93
CA ALA A 255 -6.73 -18.78 -5.21
C ALA A 255 -7.57 -19.12 -3.99
N SER A 256 -8.63 -18.35 -3.77
CA SER A 256 -9.74 -18.67 -2.87
C SER A 256 -11.01 -18.94 -3.69
N GLU A 257 -12.11 -19.32 -3.02
CA GLU A 257 -13.42 -19.46 -3.69
C GLU A 257 -13.96 -18.12 -4.22
N ASN A 258 -13.60 -17.00 -3.60
CA ASN A 258 -14.02 -15.66 -4.03
C ASN A 258 -13.36 -15.21 -5.34
N LEU A 259 -12.28 -15.89 -5.78
CA LEU A 259 -11.63 -15.58 -7.05
C LEU A 259 -12.44 -16.10 -8.25
N PHE A 260 -13.23 -17.16 -8.08
CA PHE A 260 -13.92 -17.85 -9.19
C PHE A 260 -14.81 -16.96 -10.06
N PRO A 261 -15.59 -16.00 -9.52
CA PRO A 261 -16.37 -15.07 -10.33
C PRO A 261 -15.53 -14.24 -11.31
N TYR A 262 -14.23 -14.06 -11.05
CA TYR A 262 -13.32 -13.24 -11.85
C TYR A 262 -12.45 -14.07 -12.81
N LEU A 263 -12.57 -15.42 -12.80
CA LEU A 263 -11.87 -16.33 -13.71
C LEU A 263 -12.69 -16.62 -14.98
N ARG A 264 -13.11 -15.56 -15.66
CA ARG A 264 -13.94 -15.63 -16.86
C ARG A 264 -13.59 -14.54 -17.84
N GLU A 265 -13.89 -14.77 -19.10
CA GLU A 265 -13.88 -13.71 -20.11
C GLU A 265 -14.96 -12.66 -19.79
N GLY A 266 -14.63 -11.39 -20.01
CA GLY A 266 -15.50 -10.27 -19.66
C GLY A 266 -14.73 -8.96 -19.49
N GLY A 267 -15.43 -7.83 -19.42
CA GLY A 267 -14.77 -6.54 -19.18
C GLY A 267 -13.78 -6.11 -20.27
N GLY A 268 -13.94 -6.62 -21.49
CA GLY A 268 -13.07 -6.30 -22.63
C GLY A 268 -11.70 -6.99 -22.62
N ARG A 269 -11.42 -7.87 -21.66
CA ARG A 269 -10.15 -8.61 -21.54
C ARG A 269 -10.37 -10.09 -21.18
N GLY A 270 -9.32 -10.88 -21.36
CA GLY A 270 -9.25 -12.25 -20.86
C GLY A 270 -8.58 -12.32 -19.49
N ILE A 271 -8.37 -13.55 -19.02
CA ILE A 271 -7.69 -13.81 -17.75
C ILE A 271 -6.21 -13.39 -17.85
N GLY A 272 -5.79 -12.54 -16.92
CA GLY A 272 -4.40 -12.09 -16.76
C GLY A 272 -3.75 -12.67 -15.51
N THR A 273 -2.60 -12.13 -15.14
CA THR A 273 -1.86 -12.48 -13.92
C THR A 273 -1.58 -11.24 -13.09
N LEU A 274 -2.02 -11.21 -11.83
CA LEU A 274 -1.61 -10.20 -10.86
C LEU A 274 -0.57 -10.81 -9.93
N ALA A 275 0.64 -10.26 -9.91
CA ALA A 275 1.77 -10.76 -9.15
C ALA A 275 2.32 -9.70 -8.20
N VAL A 276 2.66 -10.11 -6.98
CA VAL A 276 3.19 -9.24 -5.92
C VAL A 276 4.60 -9.72 -5.58
N PHE A 277 5.57 -8.82 -5.67
CA PHE A 277 6.98 -9.07 -5.37
C PHE A 277 7.40 -8.18 -4.20
N VAL A 278 8.25 -8.70 -3.33
CA VAL A 278 8.75 -7.96 -2.18
C VAL A 278 10.25 -8.20 -2.01
N ASP A 279 10.99 -7.14 -1.72
CA ASP A 279 12.41 -7.12 -1.42
C ASP A 279 13.26 -7.93 -2.41
N GLN A 280 13.89 -9.03 -1.97
CA GLN A 280 14.76 -9.86 -2.82
C GLN A 280 14.00 -10.49 -3.99
N GLY A 281 12.69 -10.75 -3.85
CA GLY A 281 11.87 -11.27 -4.93
C GLY A 281 11.84 -10.35 -6.16
N ILE A 282 12.03 -9.04 -5.97
CA ILE A 282 12.14 -8.07 -7.07
C ILE A 282 13.43 -8.31 -7.87
N VAL A 283 14.55 -8.55 -7.17
CA VAL A 283 15.87 -8.76 -7.78
C VAL A 283 15.95 -10.13 -8.46
N GLU A 284 15.34 -11.14 -7.85
CA GLU A 284 15.30 -12.51 -8.35
C GLU A 284 14.24 -12.75 -9.44
N ASP A 285 13.42 -11.73 -9.74
CA ASP A 285 12.22 -11.83 -10.59
C ASP A 285 11.30 -13.00 -10.19
N ARG A 286 11.14 -13.17 -8.87
CA ARG A 286 10.30 -14.21 -8.26
C ARG A 286 9.25 -13.55 -7.35
N PRO A 287 7.95 -13.55 -7.72
CA PRO A 287 6.94 -12.94 -6.87
C PRO A 287 6.80 -13.72 -5.55
N LEU A 288 6.36 -13.02 -4.50
CA LEU A 288 5.95 -13.65 -3.25
C LEU A 288 4.76 -14.58 -3.49
N PHE A 289 3.81 -14.12 -4.32
CA PHE A 289 2.71 -14.91 -4.86
C PHE A 289 2.08 -14.22 -6.09
N ALA A 290 1.26 -14.96 -6.83
CA ALA A 290 0.46 -14.43 -7.92
C ALA A 290 -0.96 -15.00 -7.90
N ILE A 291 -1.90 -14.36 -8.59
CA ILE A 291 -3.24 -14.89 -8.83
C ILE A 291 -3.59 -14.76 -10.32
N PRO A 292 -4.26 -15.76 -10.92
CA PRO A 292 -4.91 -15.56 -12.21
C PRO A 292 -6.14 -14.69 -12.00
N ILE A 293 -6.32 -13.62 -12.78
CA ILE A 293 -7.47 -12.71 -12.58
C ILE A 293 -7.83 -11.94 -13.86
N ASN A 294 -9.12 -11.82 -14.14
CA ASN A 294 -9.61 -10.87 -15.13
C ASN A 294 -9.95 -9.53 -14.43
N LEU A 295 -9.02 -8.58 -14.49
CA LEU A 295 -9.18 -7.28 -13.84
C LEU A 295 -10.37 -6.47 -14.39
N GLY A 296 -10.76 -6.69 -15.66
CA GLY A 296 -11.93 -6.05 -16.26
C GLY A 296 -13.26 -6.61 -15.77
N VAL A 297 -13.27 -7.78 -15.13
CA VAL A 297 -14.47 -8.33 -14.45
C VAL A 297 -14.54 -7.87 -13.01
N VAL A 298 -13.38 -7.67 -12.38
CA VAL A 298 -13.28 -7.11 -11.01
C VAL A 298 -13.70 -5.64 -11.00
N LEU A 299 -13.21 -4.86 -11.97
CA LEU A 299 -13.41 -3.42 -12.06
C LEU A 299 -14.37 -3.07 -13.21
N ASP A 300 -15.47 -2.38 -12.91
CA ASP A 300 -16.34 -1.78 -13.93
C ASP A 300 -15.73 -0.46 -14.42
N ILE A 301 -14.83 -0.57 -15.40
CA ILE A 301 -14.06 0.54 -15.99
C ILE A 301 -14.13 0.51 -17.53
N PRO A 302 -15.23 1.01 -18.14
CA PRO A 302 -15.42 0.94 -19.59
C PRO A 302 -14.39 1.75 -20.39
N ASP A 303 -13.77 2.76 -19.77
CA ASP A 303 -12.65 3.54 -20.33
C ASP A 303 -11.27 2.89 -20.08
N SER A 304 -11.23 1.75 -19.39
CA SER A 304 -10.01 1.07 -18.91
C SER A 304 -9.17 1.89 -17.91
N LEU A 305 -9.72 2.97 -17.35
CA LEU A 305 -9.02 3.88 -16.46
C LEU A 305 -9.48 3.74 -15.00
N ALA A 306 -8.53 3.65 -14.07
CA ALA A 306 -8.79 3.57 -12.64
C ALA A 306 -7.93 4.57 -11.85
N PHE A 307 -8.38 4.92 -10.65
CA PHE A 307 -7.52 5.59 -9.67
C PHE A 307 -6.58 4.56 -9.04
N VAL A 308 -5.34 4.98 -8.81
CA VAL A 308 -4.30 4.17 -8.17
C VAL A 308 -3.67 4.96 -7.04
N GLY A 309 -3.35 4.29 -5.94
CA GLY A 309 -2.84 4.98 -4.76
C GLY A 309 -2.69 4.05 -3.57
N PHE A 310 -2.56 4.67 -2.40
CA PHE A 310 -2.37 3.98 -1.14
C PHE A 310 -3.44 4.36 -0.14
N THR A 311 -3.78 3.42 0.72
CA THR A 311 -4.57 3.66 1.92
C THR A 311 -3.82 3.13 3.12
N GLY A 312 -4.08 3.64 4.32
CA GLY A 312 -3.58 3.03 5.53
C GLY A 312 -4.39 3.44 6.73
N SER A 313 -4.33 2.63 7.77
CA SER A 313 -5.06 2.88 9.00
C SER A 313 -4.32 2.44 10.25
N THR A 314 -4.77 2.98 11.37
CA THR A 314 -4.43 2.54 12.71
C THR A 314 -5.71 2.31 13.49
N GLY A 315 -5.65 1.40 14.46
CA GLY A 315 -6.75 1.03 15.33
C GLY A 315 -6.41 1.37 16.78
N ARG A 316 -6.63 0.43 17.69
CA ARG A 316 -6.22 0.60 19.10
C ARG A 316 -4.70 0.56 19.25
N LYS A 317 -4.04 -0.29 18.46
CA LYS A 317 -2.59 -0.22 18.22
C LYS A 317 -2.36 0.68 17.02
N TRP A 318 -1.22 1.33 17.00
CA TRP A 318 -0.92 2.31 15.98
C TRP A 318 0.53 2.22 15.56
N GLN A 319 0.78 2.74 14.37
CA GLN A 319 2.09 2.93 13.79
C GLN A 319 2.02 4.00 12.72
N ARG A 320 3.17 4.55 12.37
CA ARG A 320 3.31 5.49 11.26
C ARG A 320 3.58 4.72 9.98
N HIS A 321 2.76 4.94 8.95
CA HIS A 321 2.94 4.37 7.62
C HIS A 321 3.51 5.41 6.67
N GLU A 322 4.70 5.20 6.12
CA GLU A 322 5.35 6.12 5.18
C GLU A 322 5.70 5.42 3.86
N ILE A 323 5.23 5.98 2.75
CA ILE A 323 5.69 5.67 1.40
C ILE A 323 6.81 6.66 1.05
N ILE A 324 8.00 6.13 0.80
CA ILE A 324 9.22 6.91 0.56
C ILE A 324 9.38 7.21 -0.93
N ARG A 325 8.99 6.26 -1.78
CA ARG A 325 9.13 6.35 -3.23
C ARG A 325 7.99 5.59 -3.89
N TRP A 326 7.50 6.11 -5.02
CA TRP A 326 6.48 5.44 -5.83
C TRP A 326 6.71 5.68 -7.33
N GLU A 327 6.64 4.61 -8.11
CA GLU A 327 6.81 4.60 -9.56
C GLU A 327 5.69 3.81 -10.21
N TRP A 328 5.23 4.27 -11.37
CA TRP A 328 4.23 3.60 -12.18
C TRP A 328 4.69 3.51 -13.63
N TYR A 329 4.50 2.34 -14.22
CA TYR A 329 4.83 2.01 -15.59
C TYR A 329 3.65 1.28 -16.23
N GLU A 330 3.08 1.86 -17.27
CA GLU A 330 2.13 1.21 -18.13
C GLU A 330 2.86 0.21 -19.04
N SER A 331 2.32 -0.99 -19.17
CA SER A 331 2.81 -1.93 -20.17
C SER A 331 2.35 -1.45 -21.54
N THR A 332 3.27 -0.93 -22.35
CA THR A 332 3.01 -0.72 -23.77
C THR A 332 3.10 -2.07 -24.47
N ALA A 333 1.96 -2.56 -24.94
CA ALA A 333 1.86 -3.78 -25.76
C ALA A 333 2.74 -3.71 -27.02
#